data_AF-A0A955P942-F1
#
_entry.id   AF-A0A955P942-F1
#
_cell.length_a   1.000
_cell.length_b   1.000
_cell.length_c   1.000
_cell.angle_alpha   90.00
_cell.angle_beta   90.00
_cell.angle_gamma   90.00
#
_symmetry.space_group_name_H-M   'P 1'
#
loop_
_entity.id
_entity.type
_entity.pdbx_description
1 polymer ?
#
loop_
_entity_poly.entity_id
_entity_poly.type
_entity_poly.pdbx_seq_one_letter_code
_entity_poly.pdbx_strand_id
1 'polypeptide(L)'
;EIPRSLWMNLLFVKSFGEKGLPLLRRMLKSRINCPLTSSMGRLFDAVAAILGQRFVCKYEGQAAMELEFLIGETRTGDSYPLGVDSTEDRKGWTLDWAPMIQTILEEVRDGKPIPGISTKFHNSLAEAAVDIALRVGEPKVVLTGGCFQNRYLLERTIKRLNEEGFTPFWHQQVPPNDGGIAVGQVLAAAYEGRERPCV
;
A
#
# COMPACT_ATOMS: atom_id res chain seq x y z
N GLU A 1 -8.38 18.39 5.65
CA GLU A 1 -8.66 17.39 6.71
C GLU A 1 -9.92 16.61 6.36
N ILE A 2 -9.94 15.29 6.60
CA ILE A 2 -11.10 14.43 6.31
C ILE A 2 -12.23 14.72 7.32
N PRO A 3 -13.47 15.00 6.88
CA PRO A 3 -14.59 15.33 7.78
C PRO A 3 -14.87 14.27 8.85
N ARG A 4 -15.07 14.71 10.10
CA ARG A 4 -15.37 13.85 11.25
C ARG A 4 -16.60 12.94 11.03
N SER A 5 -17.60 13.43 10.31
CA SER A 5 -18.83 12.71 9.99
C SER A 5 -18.60 11.43 9.19
N LEU A 6 -17.51 11.34 8.40
CA LEU A 6 -17.21 10.20 7.55
C LEU A 6 -16.69 8.99 8.33
N TRP A 7 -15.97 9.21 9.44
CA TRP A 7 -15.27 8.12 10.14
C TRP A 7 -15.78 7.85 11.56
N MET A 8 -16.49 8.78 12.21
CA MET A 8 -16.95 8.61 13.60
C MET A 8 -17.84 7.39 13.81
N ASN A 9 -18.59 6.98 12.78
CA ASN A 9 -19.56 5.89 12.88
C ASN A 9 -19.01 4.50 12.53
N LEU A 10 -17.77 4.42 12.06
CA LEU A 10 -17.13 3.15 11.70
C LEU A 10 -17.06 2.21 12.91
N LEU A 11 -17.28 0.91 12.69
CA LEU A 11 -17.16 -0.10 13.74
C LEU A 11 -15.79 -0.06 14.43
N PHE A 12 -14.72 0.09 13.63
CA PHE A 12 -13.35 0.23 14.15
C PHE A 12 -13.22 1.40 15.12
N VAL A 13 -13.75 2.58 14.77
CA VAL A 13 -13.67 3.77 15.63
C VAL A 13 -14.47 3.59 16.91
N LYS A 14 -15.65 2.97 16.83
CA LYS A 14 -16.47 2.62 17.99
C LYS A 14 -15.79 1.60 18.91
N SER A 15 -14.94 0.73 18.37
CA SER A 15 -14.25 -0.32 19.14
C SER A 15 -13.29 0.22 20.21
N PHE A 16 -12.81 1.47 20.08
CA PHE A 16 -11.98 2.12 21.10
C PHE A 16 -12.74 2.55 22.36
N GLY A 17 -14.07 2.48 22.36
CA GLY A 17 -14.91 2.92 23.47
C GLY A 17 -14.79 4.41 23.79
N GLU A 18 -15.36 4.83 24.93
CA GLU A 18 -15.46 6.24 25.30
C GLU A 18 -14.10 6.89 25.63
N LYS A 19 -13.17 6.11 26.21
CA LYS A 19 -11.87 6.62 26.69
C LYS A 19 -10.71 6.39 25.72
N GLY A 20 -10.80 5.40 24.83
CA GLY A 20 -9.69 5.03 23.95
C GLY A 20 -9.41 6.06 22.87
N LEU A 21 -10.45 6.61 22.21
CA LEU A 21 -10.27 7.58 21.13
C LEU A 21 -9.67 8.92 21.60
N PRO A 22 -10.11 9.52 22.73
CA PRO A 22 -9.45 10.70 23.29
C PRO A 22 -7.98 10.45 23.66
N LEU A 23 -7.67 9.28 24.23
CA LEU A 23 -6.30 8.90 24.57
C LEU A 23 -5.42 8.78 23.32
N LEU A 24 -5.89 8.06 22.29
CA LEU A 24 -5.17 7.92 21.02
C LEU A 24 -4.92 9.28 20.36
N ARG A 25 -5.94 10.16 20.35
CA ARG A 25 -5.79 11.52 19.81
C ARG A 25 -4.74 12.33 20.58
N ARG A 26 -4.67 12.18 21.91
CA ARG A 26 -3.63 12.81 22.73
C ARG A 26 -2.25 12.25 22.41
N MET A 27 -2.11 10.93 22.28
CA MET A 27 -0.84 10.29 21.91
C MET A 27 -0.34 10.78 20.56
N LEU A 28 -1.23 10.86 19.55
CA LEU A 28 -0.90 11.38 18.22
C LEU A 28 -0.46 12.85 18.26
N LYS A 29 -1.23 13.71 18.94
CA LYS A 29 -0.88 15.14 19.08
C LYS A 29 0.43 15.36 19.82
N SER A 30 0.67 14.60 20.88
CA SER A 30 1.89 14.68 21.70
C SER A 30 3.04 13.85 21.14
N ARG A 31 2.86 13.14 20.01
CA ARG A 31 3.82 12.24 19.38
C ARG A 31 4.40 11.18 20.33
N ILE A 32 3.60 10.70 21.29
CA ILE A 32 4.00 9.67 22.26
C ILE A 32 3.74 8.30 21.63
N ASN A 33 4.77 7.47 21.48
CA ASN A 33 4.69 6.13 20.88
C ASN A 33 4.01 6.12 19.49
N CYS A 34 4.25 7.16 18.69
CA CYS A 34 3.67 7.33 17.36
C CYS A 34 4.79 7.47 16.29
N PRO A 35 5.57 6.41 16.01
CA PRO A 35 6.56 6.44 14.95
C PRO A 35 5.90 6.69 13.60
N LEU A 36 6.52 7.50 12.75
CA LEU A 36 6.08 7.70 11.38
C LEU A 36 6.40 6.48 10.52
N THR A 37 5.54 6.17 9.55
CA THR A 37 5.73 5.04 8.64
C THR A 37 5.22 5.37 7.25
N SER A 38 5.93 4.89 6.23
CA SER A 38 5.53 4.87 4.82
C SER A 38 5.17 3.44 4.36
N SER A 39 4.90 2.54 5.31
CA SER A 39 4.66 1.13 5.03
C SER A 39 3.34 0.92 4.26
N MET A 40 3.46 0.30 3.08
CA MET A 40 2.29 -0.20 2.33
C MET A 40 1.45 -1.18 3.15
N GLY A 41 2.08 -2.07 3.92
CA GLY A 41 1.36 -3.02 4.78
C GLY A 41 0.46 -2.32 5.80
N ARG A 42 0.93 -1.22 6.40
CA ARG A 42 0.11 -0.40 7.33
C ARG A 42 -1.06 0.29 6.63
N LEU A 43 -0.90 0.69 5.37
CA LEU A 43 -2.00 1.22 4.55
C LEU A 43 -3.07 0.14 4.29
N PHE A 44 -2.65 -1.08 3.92
CA PHE A 44 -3.57 -2.22 3.79
C PHE A 44 -4.33 -2.49 5.10
N ASP A 45 -3.63 -2.52 6.25
CA ASP A 45 -4.26 -2.71 7.55
C ASP A 45 -5.30 -1.62 7.86
N ALA A 46 -4.98 -0.36 7.54
CA ALA A 46 -5.89 0.76 7.75
C ALA A 46 -7.16 0.64 6.88
N VAL A 47 -7.02 0.28 5.61
CA VAL A 47 -8.16 0.07 4.72
C VAL A 47 -9.00 -1.13 5.18
N ALA A 48 -8.38 -2.23 5.61
CA ALA A 48 -9.11 -3.39 6.13
C ALA A 48 -9.94 -3.05 7.39
N ALA A 49 -9.39 -2.20 8.27
CA ALA A 49 -10.11 -1.70 9.44
C ALA A 49 -11.28 -0.77 9.05
N ILE A 50 -11.09 0.10 8.06
CA ILE A 50 -12.17 0.97 7.53
C ILE A 50 -13.31 0.13 6.94
N LEU A 51 -12.98 -0.92 6.19
CA LEU A 51 -13.96 -1.84 5.58
C LEU A 51 -14.59 -2.83 6.58
N GLY A 52 -14.26 -2.72 7.87
CA GLY A 52 -14.85 -3.55 8.92
C GLY A 52 -14.35 -5.01 8.93
N GLN A 53 -13.24 -5.32 8.25
CA GLN A 53 -12.79 -6.70 8.03
C GLN A 53 -11.92 -7.20 9.18
N ARG A 54 -10.92 -6.41 9.58
CA ARG A 54 -9.96 -6.80 10.61
C ARG A 54 -9.53 -5.61 11.44
N PHE A 55 -9.66 -5.74 12.77
CA PHE A 55 -9.19 -4.74 13.74
C PHE A 55 -7.97 -5.21 14.53
N VAL A 56 -7.83 -6.52 14.71
CA VAL A 56 -6.71 -7.17 15.39
C VAL A 56 -6.23 -8.31 14.52
N CYS A 57 -4.98 -8.23 14.06
CA CYS A 57 -4.34 -9.27 13.26
C CYS A 57 -3.69 -10.32 14.17
N LYS A 58 -3.81 -11.59 13.81
CA LYS A 58 -3.19 -12.73 14.52
C LYS A 58 -1.78 -13.05 13.99
N TYR A 59 -1.51 -12.66 12.76
CA TYR A 59 -0.24 -12.85 12.08
C TYR A 59 -0.01 -11.70 11.08
N GLU A 60 1.24 -11.57 10.63
CA GLU A 60 1.65 -10.53 9.69
C GLU A 60 1.01 -10.73 8.31
N GLY A 61 0.48 -9.66 7.73
CA GLY A 61 -0.16 -9.69 6.41
C GLY A 61 -1.60 -10.21 6.39
N GLN A 62 -2.18 -10.61 7.53
CA GLN A 62 -3.56 -11.13 7.59
C GLN A 62 -4.58 -10.19 6.93
N ALA A 63 -4.58 -8.91 7.32
CA ALA A 63 -5.55 -7.95 6.82
C ALA A 63 -5.37 -7.67 5.31
N ALA A 64 -4.13 -7.63 4.83
CA ALA A 64 -3.83 -7.46 3.41
C ALA A 64 -4.34 -8.66 2.58
N MET A 65 -4.15 -9.89 3.08
CA MET A 65 -4.63 -11.11 2.45
C MET A 65 -6.17 -11.18 2.43
N GLU A 66 -6.82 -10.78 3.52
CA GLU A 66 -8.29 -10.72 3.58
C GLU A 66 -8.84 -9.68 2.59
N LEU A 67 -8.19 -8.52 2.46
CA LEU A 67 -8.57 -7.52 1.44
C LEU A 67 -8.44 -8.06 0.02
N GLU A 68 -7.36 -8.77 -0.29
CA GLU A 68 -7.19 -9.41 -1.60
C GLU A 68 -8.31 -10.42 -1.87
N PHE A 69 -8.62 -11.27 -0.89
CA PHE A 69 -9.65 -12.31 -1.03
C PHE A 69 -11.04 -11.71 -1.29
N LEU A 70 -11.34 -10.54 -0.72
CA LEU A 70 -12.61 -9.83 -0.93
C LEU A 70 -12.86 -9.40 -2.37
N ILE A 71 -11.82 -9.30 -3.21
CA ILE A 71 -11.98 -8.95 -4.63
C ILE A 71 -12.86 -10.01 -5.31
N GLY A 72 -12.63 -11.29 -5.02
CA GLY A 72 -13.37 -12.42 -5.60
C GLY A 72 -13.43 -12.35 -7.13
N GLU A 73 -14.65 -12.35 -7.67
CA GLU A 73 -14.92 -12.26 -9.11
C GLU A 73 -15.13 -10.82 -9.61
N THR A 74 -15.03 -9.82 -8.72
CA THR A 74 -15.24 -8.42 -9.10
C THR A 74 -14.18 -8.00 -10.10
N ARG A 75 -14.61 -7.47 -11.25
CA ARG A 75 -13.73 -6.93 -12.29
C ARG A 75 -14.19 -5.51 -12.62
N THR A 76 -13.39 -4.53 -12.22
CA THR A 76 -13.51 -3.15 -12.69
C THR A 76 -12.12 -2.62 -13.00
N GLY A 77 -12.03 -1.72 -13.99
CA GLY A 77 -10.82 -0.96 -14.30
C GLY A 77 -10.67 0.30 -13.45
N ASP A 78 -11.70 0.66 -12.66
CA ASP A 78 -11.72 1.89 -11.89
C ASP A 78 -10.64 1.90 -10.80
N SER A 79 -10.14 3.10 -10.52
CA SER A 79 -9.21 3.39 -9.42
C SER A 79 -9.64 4.68 -8.72
N TYR A 80 -9.05 4.92 -7.55
CA TYR A 80 -9.18 6.18 -6.82
C TYR A 80 -8.02 7.11 -7.18
N PRO A 81 -8.26 8.43 -7.14
CA PRO A 81 -7.19 9.40 -7.35
C PRO A 81 -6.16 9.30 -6.22
N LEU A 82 -4.88 9.28 -6.61
CA LEU A 82 -3.74 9.43 -5.73
C LEU A 82 -2.95 10.65 -6.20
N GLY A 83 -2.76 11.62 -5.30
CA GLY A 83 -1.93 12.78 -5.59
C GLY A 83 -0.47 12.38 -5.59
N VAL A 84 0.33 12.96 -6.48
CA VAL A 84 1.79 12.82 -6.45
C VAL A 84 2.39 14.19 -6.28
N ASP A 85 2.89 14.45 -5.08
CA ASP A 85 3.61 15.67 -4.77
C ASP A 85 5.11 15.43 -4.97
N SER A 86 5.73 16.31 -5.75
CA SER A 86 7.19 16.41 -5.76
C SER A 86 7.62 17.06 -4.45
N THR A 87 8.42 16.36 -3.65
CA THR A 87 9.07 17.03 -2.52
C THR A 87 10.04 18.07 -3.06
N GLU A 88 9.89 19.34 -2.67
CA GLU A 88 10.78 20.44 -3.08
C GLU A 88 12.26 20.13 -2.76
N ASP A 89 12.49 19.23 -1.79
CA ASP A 89 13.80 18.82 -1.28
C ASP A 89 14.55 17.78 -2.14
N ARG A 90 14.07 17.46 -3.36
CA ARG A 90 14.73 16.53 -4.32
C ARG A 90 15.01 15.10 -3.80
N LYS A 91 14.30 14.63 -2.77
CA LYS A 91 14.51 13.28 -2.18
C LYS A 91 13.58 12.19 -2.74
N GLY A 92 12.66 12.55 -3.63
CA GLY A 92 11.73 11.62 -4.28
C GLY A 92 10.31 12.17 -4.36
N TRP A 93 9.39 11.33 -4.81
CA TRP A 93 7.96 11.62 -4.90
C TRP A 93 7.23 11.13 -3.64
N THR A 94 6.23 11.89 -3.21
CA THR A 94 5.32 11.48 -2.14
C THR A 94 3.93 11.24 -2.72
N LEU A 95 3.38 10.06 -2.46
CA LEU A 95 2.00 9.72 -2.81
C LEU A 95 1.07 10.20 -1.69
N ASP A 96 0.18 11.14 -2.01
CA ASP A 96 -0.91 11.53 -1.11
C ASP A 96 -2.10 10.57 -1.28
N TRP A 97 -2.26 9.70 -0.29
CA TRP A 97 -3.37 8.76 -0.19
C TRP A 97 -4.63 9.34 0.47
N ALA A 98 -4.59 10.57 1.00
CA ALA A 98 -5.73 11.15 1.68
C ALA A 98 -7.01 11.25 0.81
N PRO A 99 -6.95 11.62 -0.49
CA PRO A 99 -8.13 11.65 -1.36
C PRO A 99 -8.74 10.26 -1.56
N MET A 100 -7.90 9.23 -1.73
CA MET A 100 -8.35 7.85 -1.83
C MET A 100 -9.06 7.41 -0.55
N ILE A 101 -8.46 7.65 0.62
CA ILE A 101 -9.07 7.28 1.91
C ILE A 101 -10.40 8.01 2.12
N GLN A 102 -10.49 9.30 1.77
CA GLN A 102 -11.74 10.05 1.85
C GLN A 102 -12.83 9.41 0.97
N THR A 103 -12.50 9.06 -0.26
CA THR A 103 -13.45 8.43 -1.20
C THR A 103 -13.91 7.07 -0.68
N ILE A 104 -12.98 6.25 -0.15
CA ILE A 104 -13.31 4.97 0.48
C ILE A 104 -14.29 5.15 1.64
N LEU A 105 -14.08 6.16 2.51
CA LEU A 105 -14.97 6.43 3.64
C LEU A 105 -16.38 6.85 3.18
N GLU A 106 -16.48 7.67 2.12
CA GLU A 106 -17.75 8.05 1.52
C GLU A 106 -18.49 6.83 0.96
N GLU A 107 -17.80 5.94 0.26
CA GLU A 107 -18.39 4.72 -0.28
C GLU A 107 -18.84 3.72 0.79
N VAL A 108 -18.08 3.60 1.88
CA VAL A 108 -18.48 2.79 3.05
C VAL A 108 -19.74 3.38 3.69
N ARG A 109 -19.80 4.70 3.87
CA ARG A 109 -20.98 5.39 4.40
C ARG A 109 -22.20 5.17 3.50
N ASP A 110 -22.00 5.20 2.19
CA ASP A 110 -23.07 5.04 1.19
C ASP A 110 -23.43 3.57 0.94
N GLY A 111 -22.84 2.62 1.69
CA GLY A 111 -23.16 1.20 1.63
C GLY A 111 -22.75 0.52 0.33
N LYS A 112 -21.70 1.02 -0.35
CA LYS A 112 -21.19 0.40 -1.58
C LYS A 112 -20.62 -1.00 -1.29
N PRO A 113 -20.67 -1.93 -2.27
CA PRO A 113 -20.13 -3.28 -2.09
C PRO A 113 -18.62 -3.28 -1.79
N ILE A 114 -18.25 -3.90 -0.68
CA ILE A 114 -16.86 -4.03 -0.21
C ILE A 114 -15.91 -4.65 -1.27
N PRO A 115 -16.31 -5.70 -2.03
CA PRO A 115 -15.47 -6.22 -3.12
C PRO A 115 -15.06 -5.17 -4.15
N GLY A 116 -15.99 -4.27 -4.50
CA GLY A 116 -15.72 -3.16 -5.43
C GLY A 116 -14.73 -2.16 -4.85
N ILE A 117 -14.88 -1.81 -3.56
CA ILE A 117 -13.96 -0.89 -2.87
C ILE A 117 -12.55 -1.50 -2.79
N SER A 118 -12.44 -2.78 -2.44
CA SER A 118 -11.15 -3.49 -2.39
C SER A 118 -10.49 -3.52 -3.78
N THR A 119 -11.26 -3.85 -4.83
CA THR A 119 -10.75 -3.88 -6.21
C THR A 119 -10.18 -2.53 -6.63
N LYS A 120 -10.93 -1.44 -6.39
CA LYS A 120 -10.48 -0.08 -6.72
C LYS A 120 -9.27 0.35 -5.90
N PHE A 121 -9.20 -0.01 -4.61
CA PHE A 121 -8.03 0.24 -3.79
C PHE A 121 -6.76 -0.41 -4.38
N HIS A 122 -6.83 -1.70 -4.74
CA HIS A 122 -5.68 -2.39 -5.36
C HIS A 122 -5.31 -1.79 -6.73
N ASN A 123 -6.31 -1.47 -7.56
CA ASN A 123 -6.08 -0.80 -8.84
C ASN A 123 -5.37 0.53 -8.64
N SER A 124 -5.76 1.32 -7.63
CA SER A 124 -5.14 2.62 -7.32
C SER A 124 -3.65 2.47 -7.02
N LEU A 125 -3.27 1.45 -6.24
CA LEU A 125 -1.86 1.19 -5.93
C LEU A 125 -1.05 0.78 -7.17
N ALA A 126 -1.65 -0.03 -8.05
CA ALA A 126 -1.03 -0.39 -9.32
C ALA A 126 -0.84 0.83 -10.24
N GLU A 127 -1.87 1.68 -10.40
CA GLU A 127 -1.76 2.90 -11.19
C GLU A 127 -0.75 3.89 -10.59
N ALA A 128 -0.64 3.98 -9.26
CA ALA A 128 0.38 4.81 -8.62
C ALA A 128 1.80 4.31 -8.89
N ALA A 129 2.03 3.00 -8.86
CA ALA A 129 3.33 2.43 -9.22
C ALA A 129 3.70 2.76 -10.68
N VAL A 130 2.72 2.72 -11.58
CA VAL A 130 2.89 3.07 -13.00
C VAL A 130 3.16 4.56 -13.17
N ASP A 131 2.42 5.44 -12.49
CA ASP A 131 2.66 6.90 -12.55
C ASP A 131 4.08 7.25 -12.07
N ILE A 132 4.55 6.62 -11.00
CA ILE A 132 5.94 6.80 -10.56
C ILE A 132 6.93 6.25 -11.59
N ALA A 133 6.69 5.08 -12.17
CA ALA A 133 7.55 4.53 -13.22
C ALA A 133 7.65 5.46 -14.44
N LEU A 134 6.53 6.04 -14.87
CA LEU A 134 6.47 7.05 -15.94
C LEU A 134 7.30 8.29 -15.63
N ARG A 135 7.24 8.79 -14.38
CA ARG A 135 8.02 9.94 -13.93
C ARG A 135 9.52 9.64 -13.83
N VAL A 136 9.88 8.43 -13.43
CA VAL A 136 11.28 7.97 -13.34
C VAL A 136 11.86 7.75 -14.74
N GLY A 137 11.09 7.17 -15.66
CA GLY A 137 11.50 6.95 -17.05
C GLY A 137 12.43 5.75 -17.27
N GLU A 138 12.69 4.93 -16.24
CA GLU A 138 13.52 3.74 -16.37
C GLU A 138 12.71 2.57 -16.95
N PRO A 139 13.09 2.01 -18.12
CA PRO A 139 12.27 1.02 -18.81
C PRO A 139 12.16 -0.30 -18.06
N LYS A 140 13.14 -0.63 -17.20
CA LYS A 140 13.14 -1.87 -16.41
C LYS A 140 12.66 -1.59 -15.00
N VAL A 141 11.53 -2.19 -14.63
CA VAL A 141 10.90 -1.98 -13.32
C VAL A 141 10.92 -3.28 -12.54
N VAL A 142 11.51 -3.29 -11.35
CA VAL A 142 11.55 -4.49 -10.48
C VAL A 142 10.48 -4.37 -9.40
N LEU A 143 9.58 -5.34 -9.34
CA LEU A 143 8.52 -5.47 -8.33
C LEU A 143 8.99 -6.42 -7.22
N THR A 144 9.18 -5.89 -6.02
CA THR A 144 9.71 -6.62 -4.85
C THR A 144 9.12 -6.10 -3.54
N GLY A 145 9.26 -6.85 -2.46
CA GLY A 145 8.67 -6.55 -1.16
C GLY A 145 7.40 -7.36 -0.90
N GLY A 146 7.09 -7.59 0.38
CA GLY A 146 5.98 -8.45 0.79
C GLY A 146 4.60 -8.03 0.27
N CYS A 147 4.38 -6.76 -0.08
CA CYS A 147 3.14 -6.30 -0.69
C CYS A 147 2.86 -6.97 -2.05
N PHE A 148 3.90 -7.32 -2.82
CA PHE A 148 3.75 -8.04 -4.09
C PHE A 148 3.59 -9.55 -3.94
N GLN A 149 3.45 -10.07 -2.72
CA GLN A 149 2.85 -11.40 -2.50
C GLN A 149 1.35 -11.41 -2.82
N ASN A 150 0.72 -10.23 -2.82
CA ASN A 150 -0.65 -10.05 -3.28
C ASN A 150 -0.71 -10.27 -4.79
N ARG A 151 -1.35 -11.36 -5.19
CA ARG A 151 -1.40 -11.83 -6.57
C ARG A 151 -2.14 -10.83 -7.45
N TYR A 152 -3.27 -10.32 -6.99
CA TYR A 152 -4.06 -9.35 -7.76
C TYR A 152 -3.27 -8.07 -8.03
N LEU A 153 -2.63 -7.50 -7.00
CA LEU A 153 -1.80 -6.30 -7.12
C LEU A 153 -0.63 -6.54 -8.08
N LEU A 154 0.06 -7.67 -7.94
CA LEU A 154 1.20 -8.02 -8.78
C LEU A 154 0.79 -8.14 -10.26
N GLU A 155 -0.21 -8.99 -10.55
CA GLU A 155 -0.68 -9.22 -11.93
C GLU A 155 -1.20 -7.92 -12.56
N ARG A 156 -1.95 -7.10 -11.81
CA ARG A 156 -2.45 -5.80 -12.28
C ARG A 156 -1.31 -4.83 -12.58
N THR A 157 -0.32 -4.74 -11.70
CA THR A 157 0.84 -3.85 -11.87
C THR A 157 1.68 -4.26 -13.06
N ILE A 158 1.97 -5.57 -13.22
CA ILE A 158 2.67 -6.11 -14.38
C ILE A 158 1.93 -5.77 -15.67
N LYS A 159 0.62 -6.00 -15.71
CA LYS A 159 -0.20 -5.70 -16.89
C LYS A 159 -0.11 -4.22 -17.27
N ARG A 160 -0.35 -3.32 -16.31
CA ARG A 160 -0.34 -1.87 -16.57
C ARG A 160 1.05 -1.36 -16.97
N LEU A 161 2.11 -1.84 -16.34
CA LEU A 161 3.49 -1.49 -16.73
C LEU A 161 3.80 -1.91 -18.17
N ASN A 162 3.41 -3.12 -18.58
CA ASN A 162 3.59 -3.57 -19.97
C ASN A 162 2.78 -2.71 -20.97
N GLU A 163 1.54 -2.33 -20.62
CA GLU A 163 0.70 -1.47 -21.47
C GLU A 163 1.33 -0.09 -21.69
N GLU A 164 2.05 0.45 -20.71
CA GLU A 164 2.81 1.70 -20.83
C GLU A 164 4.23 1.51 -21.42
N GLY A 165 4.57 0.31 -21.88
CA GLY A 165 5.85 0.02 -22.56
C GLY A 165 7.04 -0.28 -21.65
N PHE A 166 6.82 -0.47 -20.34
CA PHE A 166 7.88 -0.92 -19.43
C PHE A 166 8.11 -2.43 -19.53
N THR A 167 9.28 -2.86 -19.06
CA THR A 167 9.66 -4.27 -18.86
C THR A 167 9.65 -4.59 -17.36
N PRO A 168 8.55 -5.12 -16.80
CA PRO A 168 8.49 -5.48 -15.40
C PRO A 168 9.25 -6.79 -15.12
N PHE A 169 9.95 -6.83 -14.00
CA PHE A 169 10.60 -8.01 -13.42
C PHE A 169 10.03 -8.27 -12.04
N TRP A 170 9.85 -9.54 -11.68
CA TRP A 170 9.34 -9.92 -10.37
C TRP A 170 9.94 -11.25 -9.93
N HIS A 171 9.78 -11.54 -8.65
CA HIS A 171 10.31 -12.73 -8.00
C HIS A 171 9.66 -14.02 -8.51
N GLN A 172 10.48 -15.06 -8.71
CA GLN A 172 10.06 -16.39 -9.21
C GLN A 172 10.64 -17.52 -8.35
N GLN A 173 11.95 -17.48 -8.09
CA GLN A 173 12.67 -18.53 -7.35
C GLN A 173 12.96 -18.15 -5.89
N VAL A 174 13.00 -16.85 -5.61
CA VAL A 174 13.25 -16.28 -4.28
C VAL A 174 11.95 -15.58 -3.87
N PRO A 175 11.51 -15.65 -2.61
CA PRO A 175 10.32 -14.92 -2.20
C PRO A 175 10.56 -13.41 -2.20
N PRO A 176 9.56 -12.58 -2.56
CA PRO A 176 9.69 -11.12 -2.57
C PRO A 176 9.71 -10.51 -1.16
N ASN A 177 9.48 -11.30 -0.11
CA ASN A 177 9.47 -10.86 1.28
C ASN A 177 10.83 -11.03 1.95
N ASP A 178 10.87 -10.87 3.27
CA ASP A 178 12.09 -10.88 4.07
C ASP A 178 12.90 -12.18 3.93
N GLY A 179 12.27 -13.29 3.58
CA GLY A 179 12.97 -14.54 3.26
C GLY A 179 13.92 -14.45 2.07
N GLY A 180 13.74 -13.47 1.18
CA GLY A 180 14.59 -13.23 0.02
C GLY A 180 15.71 -12.21 0.23
N ILE A 181 15.70 -11.48 1.36
CA ILE A 181 16.63 -10.36 1.60
C ILE A 181 18.08 -10.83 1.59
N ALA A 182 18.38 -11.99 2.19
CA ALA A 182 19.74 -12.51 2.26
C ALA A 182 20.38 -12.71 0.87
N VAL A 183 19.59 -13.15 -0.12
CA VAL A 183 20.06 -13.29 -1.51
C VAL A 183 20.43 -11.93 -2.10
N GLY A 184 19.56 -10.92 -1.91
CA GLY A 184 19.83 -9.56 -2.36
C GLY A 184 21.08 -8.96 -1.72
N GLN A 185 21.30 -9.20 -0.42
CA GLN A 185 22.48 -8.73 0.31
C GLN A 185 23.78 -9.35 -0.23
N VAL A 186 23.81 -10.66 -0.48
CA VAL A 186 24.99 -11.34 -1.04
C VAL A 186 25.32 -10.81 -2.43
N LEU A 187 24.30 -10.62 -3.29
CA LEU A 187 24.50 -10.10 -4.65
C LEU A 187 24.98 -8.65 -4.64
N ALA A 188 24.42 -7.80 -3.77
CA ALA A 188 24.86 -6.42 -3.62
C ALA A 188 26.32 -6.33 -3.17
N ALA A 189 26.71 -7.10 -2.14
CA ALA A 189 28.09 -7.15 -1.67
C ALA A 189 29.06 -7.67 -2.75
N ALA A 190 28.66 -8.69 -3.51
CA ALA A 190 29.46 -9.21 -4.62
C ALA A 190 29.60 -8.21 -5.77
N TYR A 191 28.57 -7.41 -6.04
CA TYR A 191 28.61 -6.33 -7.04
C TYR A 191 29.56 -5.21 -6.61
N GLU A 192 29.43 -4.72 -5.37
CA GLU A 192 30.33 -3.68 -4.81
C GLU A 192 31.79 -4.13 -4.78
N GLY A 193 32.05 -5.42 -4.48
CA GLY A 193 33.38 -6.00 -4.50
C GLY A 193 34.03 -6.10 -5.88
N ARG A 194 33.24 -6.09 -6.96
CA ARG A 194 33.76 -6.10 -8.35
C ARG A 194 34.19 -4.70 -8.81
N GLU A 195 33.59 -3.64 -8.29
CA GLU A 195 33.95 -2.25 -8.61
C GLU A 195 35.21 -1.77 -7.86
N ARG A 196 35.66 -2.51 -6.86
CA ARG A 196 36.93 -2.26 -6.17
C ARG A 196 37.99 -3.24 -6.68
N PRO A 197 38.95 -2.82 -7.52
CA PRO A 197 40.05 -3.72 -7.89
C PRO A 197 40.78 -4.13 -6.61
N CYS A 198 41.09 -5.42 -6.49
CA CYS A 198 41.94 -5.92 -5.40
C CYS A 198 43.24 -5.10 -5.40
N VAL A 199 43.56 -4.52 -4.23
CA VAL A 199 44.84 -3.87 -3.96
C VAL A 199 45.91 -4.94 -3.78
#